data_AF-H6QS75-F1
#
_entry.id   AF-H6QS75-F1
#
_cell.length_a   1.000
_cell.length_b   1.000
_cell.length_c   1.000
_cell.angle_alpha   90.00
_cell.angle_beta   90.00
_cell.angle_gamma   90.00
#
_symmetry.space_group_name_H-M   'P 1'
#
loop_
_entity.id
_entity.type
_entity.pdbx_description
1 polymer ?
#
loop_
_entity_poly.entity_id
_entity_poly.type
_entity_poly.pdbx_seq_one_letter_code
_entity_poly.pdbx_strand_id
1 'polypeptide(L)'
;MYSEESQSDYDHQVSQTDSEESISSESEPSPPAKVVVPIRLSRGKPKPTEKSAAAEDNIDIDRPKMKKFFLPTGNEVTFIDHNNTLDSEGYPLLPNGNTVFVKPPGVEITNWGEVGFTKKVGTEFRSNGLWKLRRIMCLGVLRCDRDGCRWTGSPPTGTQEMSIWLQKHPRCRARGRKCPGNATHVPCGNTITRFDTNTATGWSILRHYGIHHHPWPEAKKPDPLAKKKLKAEIAKNPKEGALALKIGKPSAPKDPFDSVLNIHPSLAHADRLRYHRRLMLTDLGIVPGKKGAAMDNKFLTDMFQWNKRGLRIISAGFMDDAEHFTFQTEWMGKTASGSRH
;
A
#
# COMPACT_ATOMS: atom_id res chain seq x y z
N MET A 1 70.05 -8.24 -11.55
CA MET A 1 70.60 -8.61 -10.25
C MET A 1 69.49 -8.51 -9.23
N TYR A 2 69.10 -9.68 -8.69
CA TYR A 2 68.74 -9.96 -7.27
C TYR A 2 67.65 -9.09 -6.60
N SER A 3 66.61 -9.60 -5.92
CA SER A 3 66.33 -10.94 -5.38
C SER A 3 64.82 -11.13 -5.11
N GLU A 4 64.37 -12.37 -5.26
CA GLU A 4 63.58 -13.21 -4.33
C GLU A 4 62.78 -12.55 -3.20
N GLU A 5 61.52 -12.99 -3.03
CA GLU A 5 61.15 -13.89 -1.92
C GLU A 5 59.78 -14.57 -2.16
N SER A 6 59.86 -15.83 -2.57
CA SER A 6 59.29 -17.04 -1.95
C SER A 6 58.13 -16.85 -0.93
N GLN A 7 56.92 -17.38 -1.17
CA GLN A 7 56.48 -18.78 -0.97
C GLN A 7 56.37 -19.19 0.51
N SER A 8 55.16 -19.62 0.92
CA SER A 8 54.98 -20.59 1.99
C SER A 8 53.77 -21.46 1.70
N ASP A 9 54.07 -22.74 1.56
CA ASP A 9 53.19 -23.87 1.35
C ASP A 9 52.27 -24.14 2.54
N TYR A 10 51.11 -24.75 2.28
CA TYR A 10 50.58 -25.80 3.14
C TYR A 10 49.77 -26.79 2.28
N ASP A 11 50.43 -27.90 1.96
CA ASP A 11 49.82 -29.17 1.57
C ASP A 11 49.01 -29.76 2.73
N HIS A 12 47.85 -30.36 2.43
CA HIS A 12 47.63 -31.78 2.75
C HIS A 12 46.32 -32.35 2.16
N GLN A 13 46.53 -33.30 1.24
CA GLN A 13 45.87 -34.61 1.13
C GLN A 13 44.37 -34.74 0.78
N VAL A 14 44.18 -35.00 -0.51
CA VAL A 14 43.68 -36.26 -1.10
C VAL A 14 43.39 -37.40 -0.10
N SER A 15 42.17 -37.93 -0.14
CA SER A 15 41.98 -39.38 -0.36
C SER A 15 40.61 -39.69 -0.96
N GLN A 16 40.71 -40.45 -2.05
CA GLN A 16 39.68 -41.09 -2.84
C GLN A 16 38.93 -42.14 -2.00
N THR A 17 37.71 -42.51 -2.39
CA THR A 17 37.47 -43.77 -3.12
C THR A 17 35.96 -44.02 -3.28
N ASP A 18 35.59 -44.07 -4.56
CA ASP A 18 34.97 -45.21 -5.22
C ASP A 18 33.53 -45.66 -4.90
N SER A 19 32.80 -45.65 -6.00
CA SER A 19 32.15 -46.82 -6.61
C SER A 19 30.68 -47.11 -6.27
N GLU A 20 29.90 -46.79 -7.30
CA GLU A 20 29.10 -47.74 -8.09
C GLU A 20 27.61 -47.97 -7.76
N GLU A 21 26.85 -47.60 -8.80
CA GLU A 21 25.82 -48.41 -9.45
C GLU A 21 24.43 -48.58 -8.83
N SER A 22 23.53 -47.72 -9.33
CA SER A 22 22.52 -48.08 -10.35
C SER A 22 21.19 -48.77 -9.95
N ILE A 23 20.18 -48.31 -10.70
CA ILE A 23 18.93 -48.96 -11.12
C ILE A 23 17.63 -48.66 -10.34
N SER A 24 16.69 -48.23 -11.18
CA SER A 24 15.29 -47.84 -11.05
C SER A 24 14.35 -48.88 -10.43
N SER A 25 13.26 -48.40 -9.82
CA SER A 25 11.92 -48.94 -10.09
C SER A 25 10.81 -47.97 -9.67
N GLU A 26 9.83 -47.82 -10.56
CA GLU A 26 8.58 -47.11 -10.35
C GLU A 26 7.73 -47.82 -9.28
N SER A 27 7.07 -47.05 -8.42
CA SER A 27 5.87 -47.53 -7.72
C SER A 27 4.89 -46.38 -7.45
N GLU A 28 3.63 -46.69 -7.70
CA GLU A 28 2.44 -45.85 -7.77
C GLU A 28 1.95 -45.25 -6.43
N PRO A 29 0.97 -44.31 -6.43
CA PRO A 29 0.87 -43.25 -5.44
C PRO A 29 0.15 -43.67 -4.14
N SER A 30 0.71 -43.25 -3.01
CA SER A 30 0.12 -43.37 -1.68
C SER A 30 -0.99 -42.33 -1.43
N PRO A 31 -2.03 -42.65 -0.63
CA PRO A 31 -3.23 -41.83 -0.43
C PRO A 31 -2.97 -40.54 0.37
N PRO A 32 -3.80 -39.50 0.20
CA PRO A 32 -3.52 -38.17 0.75
C PRO A 32 -3.55 -38.15 2.29
N ALA A 33 -2.44 -37.67 2.86
CA ALA A 33 -2.28 -37.40 4.28
C ALA A 33 -3.33 -36.38 4.77
N LYS A 34 -3.98 -36.71 5.89
CA LYS A 34 -4.89 -35.83 6.62
C LYS A 34 -4.13 -34.58 7.06
N VAL A 35 -4.50 -33.41 6.52
CA VAL A 35 -3.99 -32.11 6.97
C VAL A 35 -4.53 -31.86 8.38
N VAL A 36 -3.71 -32.12 9.39
CA VAL A 36 -3.94 -31.69 10.76
C VAL A 36 -3.68 -30.19 10.82
N VAL A 37 -4.76 -29.41 10.90
CA VAL A 37 -4.69 -27.96 11.11
C VAL A 37 -4.30 -27.72 12.58
N PRO A 38 -3.20 -27.01 12.88
CA PRO A 38 -2.83 -26.74 14.27
C PRO A 38 -3.85 -25.79 14.91
N ILE A 39 -4.46 -26.28 15.99
CA ILE A 39 -5.33 -25.52 16.88
C ILE A 39 -4.49 -24.39 17.49
N ARG A 40 -4.79 -23.13 17.12
CA ARG A 40 -4.21 -21.96 17.79
C ARG A 40 -4.79 -21.85 19.19
N LEU A 41 -3.97 -22.21 20.17
CA LEU A 41 -4.21 -21.99 21.60
C LEU A 41 -4.46 -20.49 21.85
N SER A 42 -5.60 -20.19 22.47
CA SER A 42 -5.97 -18.85 22.93
C SER A 42 -4.96 -18.35 23.96
N ARG A 43 -4.33 -17.20 23.69
CA ARG A 43 -3.45 -16.52 24.66
C ARG A 43 -4.26 -16.11 25.89
N GLY A 44 -3.80 -16.58 27.04
CA GLY A 44 -4.40 -16.39 28.35
C GLY A 44 -4.46 -14.93 28.81
N LYS A 45 -5.39 -14.71 29.75
CA LYS A 45 -5.68 -13.48 30.49
C LYS A 45 -4.42 -13.00 31.26
N PRO A 46 -4.03 -11.72 31.19
CA PRO A 46 -2.97 -11.21 32.07
C PRO A 46 -3.46 -11.10 33.52
N LYS A 47 -2.61 -11.52 34.47
CA LYS A 47 -2.79 -11.35 35.93
C LYS A 47 -2.62 -9.87 36.32
N PRO A 48 -3.32 -9.39 37.36
CA PRO A 48 -3.21 -8.02 37.83
C PRO A 48 -1.97 -7.83 38.70
N THR A 49 -1.25 -6.72 38.50
CA THR A 49 -0.16 -6.28 39.38
C THR A 49 -0.64 -5.13 40.25
N GLU A 50 -0.18 -5.13 41.50
CA GLU A 50 -0.62 -4.25 42.59
C GLU A 50 -0.19 -2.78 42.43
N LYS A 51 -0.96 -1.94 43.12
CA LYS A 51 -0.93 -0.47 43.11
C LYS A 51 0.31 0.10 43.81
N SER A 52 0.82 1.23 43.29
CA SER A 52 1.42 2.27 44.13
C SER A 52 0.70 3.60 43.87
N ALA A 53 0.43 4.33 44.95
CA ALA A 53 -0.43 5.50 45.00
C ALA A 53 0.39 6.81 44.95
N ALA A 54 -0.11 7.80 44.21
CA ALA A 54 0.01 9.22 44.53
C ALA A 54 -1.09 10.02 43.80
N ALA A 55 -1.78 10.86 44.57
CA ALA A 55 -2.81 11.87 44.29
C ALA A 55 -2.57 12.72 43.02
N GLU A 56 -3.54 13.37 42.37
CA GLU A 56 -4.97 13.65 42.55
C GLU A 56 -5.45 14.22 41.20
N ASP A 57 -6.60 13.78 40.69
CA ASP A 57 -7.56 14.61 39.95
C ASP A 57 -8.80 13.73 39.69
N ASN A 58 -9.87 14.00 40.45
CA ASN A 58 -11.14 13.28 40.39
C ASN A 58 -11.83 13.52 39.02
N ILE A 59 -11.59 12.63 38.06
CA ILE A 59 -12.45 12.47 36.88
C ILE A 59 -13.18 11.15 37.02
N ASP A 60 -14.43 11.20 37.52
CA ASP A 60 -15.50 10.18 37.49
C ASP A 60 -15.18 8.92 36.63
N ILE A 61 -14.38 7.98 37.20
CA ILE A 61 -14.00 6.70 36.56
C ILE A 61 -14.99 5.61 37.00
N ASP A 62 -16.30 5.81 36.82
CA ASP A 62 -17.22 4.66 36.91
C ASP A 62 -18.52 4.80 36.11
N ARG A 63 -18.52 5.59 35.03
CA ARG A 63 -19.60 5.47 34.04
C ARG A 63 -19.30 4.30 33.11
N PRO A 64 -20.18 3.27 33.02
CA PRO A 64 -20.00 2.23 32.03
C PRO A 64 -19.95 2.87 30.64
N LYS A 65 -18.91 2.56 29.86
CA LYS A 65 -18.76 3.03 28.47
C LYS A 65 -20.01 2.61 27.69
N MET A 66 -20.98 3.53 27.55
CA MET A 66 -22.23 3.25 26.86
C MET A 66 -21.90 2.77 25.45
N LYS A 67 -22.38 1.57 25.11
CA LYS A 67 -22.23 1.00 23.76
C LYS A 67 -22.94 1.94 22.77
N LYS A 68 -22.17 2.61 21.92
CA LYS A 68 -22.72 3.58 20.95
C LYS A 68 -23.47 2.93 19.79
N PHE A 69 -23.06 1.74 19.38
CA PHE A 69 -23.65 1.06 18.24
C PHE A 69 -24.11 -0.36 18.59
N PHE A 70 -25.39 -0.63 18.39
CA PHE A 70 -26.00 -1.96 18.45
C PHE A 70 -25.99 -2.62 17.07
N LEU A 71 -26.29 -3.91 16.97
CA LEU A 71 -26.48 -4.52 15.64
C LEU A 71 -27.65 -3.84 14.92
N PRO A 72 -27.58 -3.66 13.58
CA PRO A 72 -28.67 -3.07 12.83
C PRO A 72 -29.93 -3.92 12.90
N THR A 73 -31.07 -3.25 12.81
CA THR A 73 -32.41 -3.86 12.77
C THR A 73 -32.87 -4.15 11.34
N GLY A 74 -32.31 -3.44 10.35
CA GLY A 74 -32.72 -3.51 8.95
C GLY A 74 -33.70 -2.41 8.55
N ASN A 75 -34.24 -1.66 9.51
CA ASN A 75 -35.20 -0.57 9.30
C ASN A 75 -34.54 0.81 9.27
N GLU A 76 -33.20 0.87 9.37
CA GLU A 76 -32.47 2.13 9.32
C GLU A 76 -32.64 2.83 7.97
N VAL A 77 -32.65 4.15 8.01
CA VAL A 77 -32.70 5.02 6.83
C VAL A 77 -31.43 5.86 6.74
N THR A 78 -31.10 6.28 5.52
CA THR A 78 -29.98 7.20 5.30
C THR A 78 -30.29 8.57 5.90
N PHE A 79 -29.39 9.07 6.72
CA PHE A 79 -29.42 10.39 7.35
C PHE A 79 -28.00 10.97 7.33
N ILE A 80 -27.80 12.05 6.58
CA ILE A 80 -26.51 12.74 6.50
C ILE A 80 -26.56 13.96 7.42
N ASP A 81 -25.71 13.97 8.45
CA ASP A 81 -25.62 15.08 9.39
C ASP A 81 -24.81 16.26 8.79
N HIS A 82 -24.66 17.33 9.54
CA HIS A 82 -23.90 18.51 9.16
C HIS A 82 -22.40 18.20 9.06
N ASN A 83 -21.67 19.02 8.30
CA ASN A 83 -20.21 18.98 8.17
C ASN A 83 -19.65 17.65 7.62
N ASN A 84 -20.45 16.93 6.85
CA ASN A 84 -20.00 15.79 6.04
C ASN A 84 -19.40 16.29 4.72
N THR A 85 -18.43 15.55 4.17
CA THR A 85 -18.03 15.72 2.77
C THR A 85 -18.48 14.49 1.99
N LEU A 86 -19.41 14.71 1.06
CA LEU A 86 -19.91 13.69 0.16
C LEU A 86 -19.08 13.67 -1.12
N ASP A 87 -18.94 12.50 -1.74
CA ASP A 87 -18.43 12.40 -3.11
C ASP A 87 -19.53 12.68 -4.15
N SER A 88 -19.19 12.58 -5.43
CA SER A 88 -20.15 12.84 -6.52
C SER A 88 -21.26 11.79 -6.66
N GLU A 89 -21.17 10.64 -5.97
CA GLU A 89 -22.23 9.63 -5.90
C GLU A 89 -23.10 9.81 -4.63
N GLY A 90 -22.84 10.86 -3.83
CA GLY A 90 -23.56 11.12 -2.57
C GLY A 90 -23.07 10.28 -1.39
N TYR A 91 -21.97 9.54 -1.53
CA TYR A 91 -21.42 8.72 -0.45
C TYR A 91 -20.62 9.60 0.55
N PRO A 92 -20.82 9.44 1.87
CA PRO A 92 -20.11 10.23 2.87
C PRO A 92 -18.66 9.77 3.02
N LEU A 93 -17.78 10.35 2.21
CA LEU A 93 -16.35 10.04 2.20
C LEU A 93 -15.65 10.56 3.47
N LEU A 94 -16.06 11.72 3.98
CA LEU A 94 -15.60 12.26 5.27
C LEU A 94 -16.82 12.39 6.18
N PRO A 95 -17.25 11.28 6.82
CA PRO A 95 -18.41 11.30 7.66
C PRO A 95 -18.18 12.12 8.92
N ASN A 96 -19.19 12.87 9.35
CA ASN A 96 -19.15 13.68 10.58
C ASN A 96 -20.51 13.63 11.32
N GLY A 97 -20.55 14.09 12.57
CA GLY A 97 -21.77 14.06 13.38
C GLY A 97 -22.34 12.65 13.58
N ASN A 98 -23.66 12.53 13.56
CA ASN A 98 -24.39 11.27 13.70
C ASN A 98 -24.87 10.72 12.34
N THR A 99 -23.97 10.64 11.36
CA THR A 99 -24.30 10.24 9.99
C THR A 99 -24.59 8.74 9.87
N VAL A 100 -25.66 8.40 9.17
CA VAL A 100 -26.08 7.04 8.82
C VAL A 100 -26.25 6.95 7.31
N PHE A 101 -25.65 5.95 6.68
CA PHE A 101 -25.76 5.74 5.24
C PHE A 101 -25.99 4.27 4.93
N VAL A 102 -27.18 3.97 4.40
CA VAL A 102 -27.64 2.61 4.15
C VAL A 102 -27.33 2.21 2.71
N LYS A 103 -26.82 0.99 2.56
CA LYS A 103 -26.59 0.32 1.28
C LYS A 103 -27.55 -0.88 1.19
N PRO A 104 -28.62 -0.77 0.38
CA PRO A 104 -29.49 -1.90 0.10
C PRO A 104 -28.75 -3.09 -0.55
N PRO A 105 -29.32 -4.31 -0.49
CA PRO A 105 -28.84 -5.47 -1.22
C PRO A 105 -28.76 -5.17 -2.73
N GLY A 106 -27.76 -5.73 -3.41
CA GLY A 106 -27.59 -5.58 -4.87
C GLY A 106 -27.15 -4.20 -5.36
N VAL A 107 -27.25 -3.13 -4.56
CA VAL A 107 -26.78 -1.80 -4.94
C VAL A 107 -25.26 -1.73 -4.83
N GLU A 108 -24.57 -1.31 -5.89
CA GLU A 108 -23.13 -1.02 -5.84
C GLU A 108 -22.87 0.45 -5.53
N ILE A 109 -21.97 0.71 -4.58
CA ILE A 109 -21.48 2.05 -4.25
C ILE A 109 -19.97 2.00 -4.37
N THR A 110 -19.40 2.81 -5.27
CA THR A 110 -18.00 2.68 -5.69
C THR A 110 -17.03 2.82 -4.52
N ASN A 111 -17.32 3.76 -3.61
CA ASN A 111 -16.50 4.05 -2.43
C ASN A 111 -16.94 3.30 -1.16
N TRP A 112 -17.81 2.27 -1.26
CA TRP A 112 -18.33 1.58 -0.09
C TRP A 112 -17.20 1.01 0.78
N GLY A 113 -17.21 1.39 2.06
CA GLY A 113 -16.17 0.95 2.98
C GLY A 113 -14.90 1.80 2.91
N GLU A 114 -14.85 2.87 2.15
CA GLU A 114 -13.75 3.83 2.22
C GLU A 114 -14.13 5.05 3.04
N VAL A 115 -13.11 5.70 3.60
CA VAL A 115 -13.23 7.02 4.22
C VAL A 115 -11.95 7.79 3.89
N GLY A 116 -12.06 9.11 3.74
CA GLY A 116 -11.00 9.99 3.26
C GLY A 116 -9.97 10.41 4.32
N PHE A 117 -10.20 10.11 5.60
CA PHE A 117 -9.27 10.46 6.68
C PHE A 117 -8.32 9.31 7.06
N THR A 118 -7.22 9.65 7.74
CA THR A 118 -6.25 8.67 8.24
C THR A 118 -6.84 7.89 9.40
N LYS A 119 -6.74 6.56 9.33
CA LYS A 119 -7.53 5.68 10.19
C LYS A 119 -6.79 4.44 10.68
N LYS A 120 -7.27 3.90 11.80
CA LYS A 120 -7.08 2.50 12.20
C LYS A 120 -8.37 1.73 11.92
N VAL A 121 -8.23 0.49 11.49
CA VAL A 121 -9.37 -0.38 11.16
C VAL A 121 -9.31 -1.64 12.01
N GLY A 122 -10.42 -1.96 12.65
CA GLY A 122 -10.66 -3.25 13.29
C GLY A 122 -11.81 -3.96 12.60
N THR A 123 -11.68 -5.27 12.41
CA THR A 123 -12.76 -6.11 11.86
C THR A 123 -13.15 -7.15 12.90
N GLU A 124 -14.45 -7.37 13.07
CA GLU A 124 -14.97 -8.45 13.89
C GLU A 124 -16.19 -9.09 13.20
N PHE A 125 -16.50 -10.32 13.59
CA PHE A 125 -17.70 -11.02 13.16
C PHE A 125 -18.59 -11.26 14.37
N ARG A 126 -19.91 -11.16 14.18
CA ARG A 126 -20.92 -11.41 15.22
C ARG A 126 -22.01 -12.32 14.69
N SER A 127 -22.79 -12.87 15.62
CA SER A 127 -23.93 -13.76 15.32
C SER A 127 -23.51 -14.91 14.40
N ASN A 128 -22.49 -15.67 14.80
CA ASN A 128 -21.93 -16.80 14.06
C ASN A 128 -21.51 -16.46 12.61
N GLY A 129 -21.02 -15.23 12.39
CA GLY A 129 -20.54 -14.78 11.07
C GLY A 129 -21.60 -14.12 10.20
N LEU A 130 -22.85 -14.04 10.65
CA LEU A 130 -23.93 -13.35 9.92
C LEU A 130 -23.65 -11.86 9.76
N TRP A 131 -22.95 -11.25 10.71
CA TRP A 131 -22.58 -9.84 10.65
C TRP A 131 -21.06 -9.69 10.60
N LYS A 132 -20.58 -9.00 9.57
CA LYS A 132 -19.21 -8.50 9.48
C LYS A 132 -19.20 -7.03 9.88
N LEU A 133 -18.50 -6.71 10.95
CA LEU A 133 -18.41 -5.36 11.48
C LEU A 133 -16.99 -4.83 11.23
N ARG A 134 -16.91 -3.61 10.71
CA ARG A 134 -15.65 -2.93 10.47
C ARG A 134 -15.67 -1.58 11.18
N ARG A 135 -14.89 -1.46 12.25
CA ARG A 135 -14.71 -0.22 13.00
C ARG A 135 -13.54 0.55 12.44
N ILE A 136 -13.75 1.84 12.20
CA ILE A 136 -12.76 2.77 11.70
C ILE A 136 -12.64 3.90 12.72
N MET A 137 -11.44 4.07 13.25
CA MET A 137 -11.08 5.11 14.21
C MET A 137 -10.20 6.13 13.52
N CYS A 138 -10.54 7.42 13.65
CA CYS A 138 -9.70 8.49 13.13
C CYS A 138 -8.38 8.55 13.92
N LEU A 139 -7.27 8.81 13.23
CA LEU A 139 -5.99 9.09 13.88
C LEU A 139 -5.74 10.58 14.11
N GLY A 140 -6.63 11.43 13.61
CA GLY A 140 -6.44 12.88 13.58
C GLY A 140 -5.55 13.31 12.41
N VAL A 141 -4.76 14.36 12.63
CA VAL A 141 -4.02 15.05 11.57
C VAL A 141 -2.65 15.53 12.05
N LEU A 142 -1.67 15.58 11.15
CA LEU A 142 -0.44 16.32 11.38
C LEU A 142 -0.63 17.76 10.91
N ARG A 143 -0.33 18.75 11.74
CA ARG A 143 -0.40 20.17 11.40
C ARG A 143 0.93 20.88 11.62
N CYS A 144 1.07 22.05 11.03
CA CYS A 144 2.16 22.95 11.42
C CYS A 144 1.83 23.61 12.76
N ASP A 145 2.84 23.84 13.58
CA ASP A 145 2.76 24.67 14.80
C ASP A 145 2.62 26.18 14.54
N ARG A 146 3.00 26.66 13.35
CA ARG A 146 2.91 28.08 12.98
C ARG A 146 1.53 28.49 12.54
N ASP A 147 1.05 29.58 13.11
CA ASP A 147 -0.18 30.24 12.68
C ASP A 147 -0.10 30.68 11.21
N GLY A 148 -1.18 30.46 10.46
CA GLY A 148 -1.27 30.74 9.03
C GLY A 148 -0.76 29.62 8.10
N CYS A 149 -0.03 28.62 8.60
CA CYS A 149 0.37 27.48 7.78
C CYS A 149 -0.75 26.43 7.69
N ARG A 150 -1.38 26.32 6.51
CA ARG A 150 -2.52 25.41 6.28
C ARG A 150 -2.13 23.95 5.97
N TRP A 151 -0.88 23.55 6.24
CA TRP A 151 -0.45 22.19 5.92
C TRP A 151 -1.12 21.16 6.83
N THR A 152 -1.76 20.17 6.20
CA THR A 152 -2.39 19.03 6.88
C THR A 152 -1.84 17.72 6.31
N GLY A 153 -1.11 16.98 7.14
CA GLY A 153 -0.51 15.70 6.81
C GLY A 153 -1.30 14.53 7.39
N SER A 154 -1.27 13.40 6.69
CA SER A 154 -1.74 12.11 7.23
C SER A 154 -0.75 11.59 8.29
N PRO A 155 -1.20 11.30 9.52
CA PRO A 155 -0.38 10.60 10.51
C PRO A 155 0.06 9.20 10.02
N PRO A 156 1.18 8.65 10.52
CA PRO A 156 1.53 7.25 10.26
C PRO A 156 0.46 6.28 10.79
N THR A 157 0.15 5.24 10.03
CA THR A 157 -0.83 4.20 10.39
C THR A 157 -0.18 2.93 10.98
N GLY A 158 1.15 2.87 11.04
CA GLY A 158 1.90 1.71 11.53
C GLY A 158 1.95 1.63 13.05
N THR A 159 2.69 0.63 13.55
CA THR A 159 2.93 0.41 15.00
C THR A 159 3.90 1.41 15.62
N GLN A 160 4.55 2.26 14.82
CA GLN A 160 5.49 3.25 15.34
C GLN A 160 4.76 4.28 16.21
N GLU A 161 5.33 4.55 17.37
CA GLU A 161 4.86 5.60 18.26
C GLU A 161 4.96 6.98 17.58
N MET A 162 3.94 7.81 17.78
CA MET A 162 3.86 9.12 17.12
C MET A 162 5.03 10.03 17.50
N SER A 163 5.43 10.00 18.77
CA SER A 163 6.57 10.76 19.32
C SER A 163 7.86 10.44 18.54
N ILE A 164 8.18 9.16 18.36
CA ILE A 164 9.35 8.69 17.60
C ILE A 164 9.26 9.13 16.14
N TRP A 165 8.07 9.07 15.54
CA TRP A 165 7.89 9.52 14.16
C TRP A 165 8.14 11.02 14.01
N LEU A 166 7.64 11.83 14.95
CA LEU A 166 7.82 13.28 15.00
C LEU A 166 9.29 13.65 15.24
N GLN A 167 10.02 12.93 16.10
CA GLN A 167 11.46 13.12 16.27
C GLN A 167 12.24 12.91 14.96
N LYS A 168 11.87 11.91 14.16
CA LYS A 168 12.47 11.66 12.83
C LYS A 168 12.00 12.64 11.75
N HIS A 169 10.83 13.24 11.93
CA HIS A 169 10.21 14.14 10.95
C HIS A 169 9.69 15.44 11.59
N PRO A 170 10.56 16.22 12.27
CA PRO A 170 10.11 17.33 13.11
C PRO A 170 9.63 18.51 12.28
N ARG A 171 10.12 18.68 11.05
CA ARG A 171 9.82 19.84 10.21
C ARG A 171 8.51 19.71 9.46
N CYS A 172 7.78 20.82 9.37
CA CYS A 172 6.61 20.97 8.51
C CYS A 172 6.95 20.64 7.05
N ARG A 173 6.02 19.98 6.36
CA ARG A 173 6.21 19.59 4.95
C ARG A 173 5.60 20.57 3.95
N ALA A 174 4.95 21.63 4.45
CA ALA A 174 4.41 22.69 3.59
C ALA A 174 5.49 23.25 2.66
N ARG A 175 5.09 23.59 1.43
CA ARG A 175 5.95 24.22 0.42
C ARG A 175 7.30 23.49 0.23
N GLY A 176 7.28 22.15 0.26
CA GLY A 176 8.50 21.35 0.09
C GLY A 176 9.50 21.50 1.24
N ARG A 177 9.02 21.60 2.49
CA ARG A 177 9.83 21.79 3.73
C ARG A 177 10.50 23.16 3.86
N LYS A 178 10.04 24.16 3.09
CA LYS A 178 10.50 25.55 3.24
C LYS A 178 9.83 26.30 4.39
N CYS A 179 8.71 25.78 4.90
CA CYS A 179 8.09 26.33 6.10
C CYS A 179 9.01 26.08 7.30
N PRO A 180 9.35 27.10 8.12
CA PRO A 180 10.26 26.91 9.24
C PRO A 180 9.53 26.48 10.52
N GLY A 181 8.26 26.07 10.42
CA GLY A 181 7.51 25.49 11.51
C GLY A 181 7.75 23.99 11.65
N ASN A 182 7.36 23.43 12.79
CA ASN A 182 7.42 22.01 13.08
C ASN A 182 6.08 21.32 12.83
N ALA A 183 6.16 20.02 12.53
CA ALA A 183 5.02 19.15 12.47
C ALA A 183 4.59 18.77 13.89
N THR A 184 3.30 18.89 14.18
CA THR A 184 2.67 18.47 15.43
C THR A 184 1.51 17.53 15.13
N HIS A 185 1.23 16.60 16.03
CA HIS A 185 0.09 15.69 15.90
C HIS A 185 -1.10 16.23 16.69
N VAL A 186 -2.25 16.35 16.03
CA VAL A 186 -3.54 16.61 16.67
C VAL A 186 -4.33 15.31 16.65
N PRO A 187 -4.44 14.58 17.77
CA PRO A 187 -5.17 13.32 17.83
C PRO A 187 -6.68 13.54 17.72
N CYS A 188 -7.38 12.51 17.23
CA CYS A 188 -8.85 12.47 17.20
C CYS A 188 -9.32 11.25 17.99
N GLY A 189 -9.88 11.46 19.19
CA GLY A 189 -10.29 10.37 20.09
C GLY A 189 -11.80 10.10 20.13
N ASN A 190 -12.61 11.06 19.71
CA ASN A 190 -14.04 11.10 20.02
C ASN A 190 -14.93 10.73 18.83
N THR A 191 -14.37 10.13 17.78
CA THR A 191 -15.11 9.75 16.57
C THR A 191 -14.97 8.27 16.26
N ILE A 192 -16.05 7.68 15.76
CA ILE A 192 -16.10 6.27 15.35
C ILE A 192 -16.95 6.17 14.09
N THR A 193 -16.39 5.62 13.01
CA THR A 193 -17.17 5.12 11.88
C THR A 193 -17.25 3.60 11.97
N ARG A 194 -18.44 3.03 11.76
CA ARG A 194 -18.68 1.59 11.75
C ARG A 194 -19.42 1.19 10.48
N PHE A 195 -18.92 0.16 9.84
CA PHE A 195 -19.62 -0.54 8.77
C PHE A 195 -20.15 -1.84 9.33
N ASP A 196 -21.43 -2.10 9.11
CA ASP A 196 -22.05 -3.39 9.40
C ASP A 196 -22.57 -3.97 8.10
N THR A 197 -22.07 -5.14 7.72
CA THR A 197 -22.52 -5.86 6.53
C THR A 197 -23.11 -7.19 6.96
N ASN A 198 -24.36 -7.42 6.61
CA ASN A 198 -24.99 -8.73 6.71
C ASN A 198 -24.42 -9.61 5.59
N THR A 199 -23.79 -10.72 5.96
CA THR A 199 -23.08 -11.60 5.02
C THR A 199 -24.02 -12.46 4.17
N ALA A 200 -25.25 -12.71 4.64
CA ALA A 200 -26.23 -13.50 3.92
C ALA A 200 -26.98 -12.69 2.86
N THR A 201 -27.38 -11.45 3.20
CA THR A 201 -28.21 -10.62 2.32
C THR A 201 -27.42 -9.58 1.53
N GLY A 202 -26.19 -9.25 1.96
CA GLY A 202 -25.42 -8.14 1.42
C GLY A 202 -25.93 -6.75 1.83
N TRP A 203 -27.04 -6.67 2.59
CA TRP A 203 -27.50 -5.42 3.20
C TRP A 203 -26.40 -4.87 4.11
N SER A 204 -26.10 -3.58 3.98
CA SER A 204 -25.02 -2.98 4.74
C SER A 204 -25.34 -1.55 5.16
N ILE A 205 -24.68 -1.09 6.23
CA ILE A 205 -24.88 0.26 6.76
C ILE A 205 -23.54 0.84 7.24
N LEU A 206 -23.32 2.11 6.94
CA LEU A 206 -22.28 2.96 7.51
C LEU A 206 -22.94 3.80 8.61
N ARG A 207 -22.37 3.79 9.80
CA ARG A 207 -22.75 4.68 10.90
C ARG A 207 -21.54 5.42 11.42
N HIS A 208 -21.68 6.72 11.62
CA HIS A 208 -20.69 7.58 12.23
C HIS A 208 -21.26 8.17 13.52
N TYR A 209 -20.37 8.36 14.48
CA TYR A 209 -20.67 9.04 15.73
C TYR A 209 -19.50 9.95 16.10
N GLY A 210 -19.81 11.15 16.57
CA GLY A 210 -18.84 12.13 17.07
C GLY A 210 -18.59 13.28 16.09
N ILE A 211 -17.74 14.22 16.50
CA ILE A 211 -17.38 15.39 15.67
C ILE A 211 -15.86 15.45 15.49
N HIS A 212 -15.42 15.59 14.25
CA HIS A 212 -14.03 15.82 13.90
C HIS A 212 -13.66 17.30 14.11
N HIS A 213 -12.93 17.59 15.20
CA HIS A 213 -12.43 18.94 15.52
C HIS A 213 -11.01 19.18 14.98
N HIS A 214 -10.77 18.80 13.75
CA HIS A 214 -9.48 19.03 13.08
C HIS A 214 -9.71 19.15 11.58
N PRO A 215 -8.84 19.87 10.84
CA PRO A 215 -8.93 19.91 9.40
C PRO A 215 -8.63 18.52 8.82
N TRP A 216 -9.13 18.25 7.63
CA TRP A 216 -8.89 16.98 6.95
C TRP A 216 -7.46 16.90 6.42
N PRO A 217 -6.75 15.77 6.64
CA PRO A 217 -5.46 15.56 6.01
C PRO A 217 -5.62 15.45 4.50
N GLU A 218 -4.62 15.90 3.75
CA GLU A 218 -4.60 15.65 2.31
C GLU A 218 -4.54 14.14 2.03
N ALA A 219 -5.47 13.65 1.19
CA ALA A 219 -5.55 12.24 0.85
C ALA A 219 -4.32 11.80 0.04
N LYS A 220 -3.55 10.86 0.60
CA LYS A 220 -2.33 10.36 -0.04
C LYS A 220 -2.61 9.53 -1.29
N LYS A 221 -3.77 8.88 -1.37
CA LYS A 221 -4.14 7.95 -2.45
C LYS A 221 -5.50 8.36 -3.02
N PRO A 222 -5.74 8.19 -4.33
CA PRO A 222 -7.06 8.39 -4.88
C PRO A 222 -8.01 7.30 -4.35
N ASP A 223 -9.23 7.70 -4.05
CA ASP A 223 -10.32 6.80 -3.69
C ASP A 223 -10.78 5.95 -4.90
N PRO A 224 -11.52 4.85 -4.68
CA PRO A 224 -12.05 4.01 -5.75
C PRO A 224 -12.79 4.78 -6.87
N LEU A 225 -13.62 5.76 -6.53
CA LEU A 225 -14.34 6.56 -7.52
C LEU A 225 -13.40 7.43 -8.35
N ALA A 226 -12.42 8.09 -7.72
CA ALA A 226 -11.37 8.80 -8.43
C ALA A 226 -10.55 7.88 -9.35
N LYS A 227 -10.24 6.65 -8.91
CA LYS A 227 -9.58 5.66 -9.76
C LYS A 227 -10.44 5.25 -10.97
N LYS A 228 -11.75 5.07 -10.78
CA LYS A 228 -12.69 4.77 -11.87
C LYS A 228 -12.70 5.89 -12.91
N LYS A 229 -12.77 7.15 -12.48
CA LYS A 229 -12.68 8.34 -13.35
C LYS A 229 -11.34 8.40 -14.09
N LEU A 230 -10.22 8.18 -13.40
CA LEU A 230 -8.89 8.14 -14.03
C LEU A 230 -8.76 7.01 -15.05
N LYS A 231 -9.31 5.83 -14.76
CA LYS A 231 -9.32 4.69 -15.71
C LYS A 231 -10.10 5.03 -16.97
N ALA A 232 -11.26 5.67 -16.84
CA ALA A 232 -12.04 6.14 -17.98
C ALA A 232 -11.26 7.18 -18.82
N GLU A 233 -10.54 8.10 -18.16
CA GLU A 233 -9.72 9.09 -18.87
C GLU A 233 -8.56 8.45 -19.65
N ILE A 234 -7.86 7.49 -19.04
CA ILE A 234 -6.79 6.73 -19.71
C ILE A 234 -7.33 5.91 -20.88
N ALA A 235 -8.54 5.37 -20.77
CA ALA A 235 -9.16 4.58 -21.83
C ALA A 235 -9.42 5.41 -23.10
N LYS A 236 -9.69 6.72 -22.98
CA LYS A 236 -9.87 7.63 -24.12
C LYS A 236 -8.58 7.74 -24.95
N ASN A 237 -7.42 7.80 -24.30
CA ASN A 237 -6.12 7.87 -24.97
C ASN A 237 -5.03 7.05 -24.24
N PRO A 238 -4.97 5.72 -24.45
CA PRO A 238 -4.07 4.85 -23.69
C PRO A 238 -2.58 5.10 -23.92
N LYS A 239 -2.21 5.73 -25.04
CA LYS A 239 -0.82 6.07 -25.37
C LYS A 239 -0.32 7.28 -24.60
N GLU A 240 -1.22 8.10 -24.06
CA GLU A 240 -0.86 9.35 -23.39
C GLU A 240 -0.06 9.10 -22.12
N GLY A 241 1.11 9.73 -22.01
CA GLY A 241 1.98 9.56 -20.85
C GLY A 241 1.45 10.24 -19.59
N ALA A 242 1.92 9.81 -18.41
CA ALA A 242 1.49 10.39 -17.13
C ALA A 242 1.77 11.90 -17.02
N LEU A 243 2.87 12.40 -17.61
CA LEU A 243 3.17 13.84 -17.59
C LEU A 243 2.16 14.63 -18.43
N ALA A 244 1.79 14.12 -19.60
CA ALA A 244 0.78 14.74 -20.45
C ALA A 244 -0.60 14.75 -19.76
N LEU A 245 -1.01 13.64 -19.15
CA LEU A 245 -2.24 13.58 -18.34
C LEU A 245 -2.25 14.59 -17.17
N LYS A 246 -1.08 14.84 -16.57
CA LYS A 246 -0.94 15.81 -15.47
C LYS A 246 -1.02 17.25 -15.96
N ILE A 247 -0.39 17.59 -17.08
CA ILE A 247 -0.41 18.96 -17.62
C ILE A 247 -1.78 19.25 -18.24
N GLY A 248 -2.40 18.24 -18.84
CA GLY A 248 -3.59 18.39 -19.67
C GLY A 248 -3.24 18.87 -21.08
N LYS A 249 -4.20 18.78 -21.98
CA LYS A 249 -4.13 19.43 -23.30
C LYS A 249 -5.08 20.63 -23.29
N PRO A 250 -4.70 21.76 -23.88
CA PRO A 250 -5.65 22.84 -24.11
C PRO A 250 -6.62 22.40 -25.22
N SER A 251 -7.93 22.45 -24.95
CA SER A 251 -8.95 22.27 -26.00
C SER A 251 -9.01 23.46 -26.95
N ALA A 252 -8.65 24.65 -26.47
CA ALA A 252 -8.48 25.90 -27.21
C ALA A 252 -7.51 26.84 -26.46
N PRO A 253 -6.96 27.91 -27.07
CA PRO A 253 -5.99 28.82 -26.44
C PRO A 253 -6.48 29.50 -25.14
N LYS A 254 -7.78 29.51 -24.88
CA LYS A 254 -8.42 30.13 -23.71
C LYS A 254 -9.13 29.13 -22.78
N ASP A 255 -9.16 27.85 -23.14
CA ASP A 255 -9.84 26.85 -22.31
C ASP A 255 -8.93 26.38 -21.16
N PRO A 256 -9.51 26.08 -19.98
CA PRO A 256 -8.78 25.43 -18.91
C PRO A 256 -8.16 24.11 -19.39
N PHE A 257 -6.96 23.79 -18.92
CA PHE A 257 -6.37 22.48 -19.18
C PHE A 257 -7.20 21.40 -18.49
N ASP A 258 -7.73 20.46 -19.28
CA ASP A 258 -8.38 19.27 -18.73
C ASP A 258 -7.29 18.32 -18.20
N SER A 259 -7.03 18.45 -16.89
CA SER A 259 -5.99 17.71 -16.20
C SER A 259 -6.59 16.71 -15.22
N VAL A 260 -5.92 15.56 -15.05
CA VAL A 260 -6.27 14.57 -14.02
C VAL A 260 -6.17 15.12 -12.60
N LEU A 261 -5.59 16.31 -12.41
CA LEU A 261 -5.63 17.06 -11.16
C LEU A 261 -7.06 17.36 -10.69
N ASN A 262 -8.00 17.56 -11.63
CA ASN A 262 -9.41 17.79 -11.32
C ASN A 262 -10.10 16.52 -10.78
N ILE A 263 -9.53 15.34 -11.01
CA ILE A 263 -10.06 14.07 -10.51
C ILE A 263 -9.72 13.86 -9.04
N HIS A 264 -8.45 14.05 -8.67
CA HIS A 264 -8.01 13.90 -7.27
C HIS A 264 -6.64 14.56 -7.02
N PRO A 265 -6.46 15.33 -5.92
CA PRO A 265 -5.21 16.06 -5.65
C PRO A 265 -3.94 15.19 -5.65
N SER A 266 -4.04 13.94 -5.17
CA SER A 266 -2.89 13.02 -5.14
C SER A 266 -2.28 12.71 -6.51
N LEU A 267 -3.03 12.95 -7.60
CA LEU A 267 -2.58 12.71 -8.97
C LEU A 267 -1.61 13.80 -9.46
N ALA A 268 -1.43 14.88 -8.70
CA ALA A 268 -0.36 15.86 -8.93
C ALA A 268 1.05 15.24 -8.83
N HIS A 269 1.19 14.13 -8.11
CA HIS A 269 2.44 13.43 -7.99
C HIS A 269 2.68 12.52 -9.21
N ALA A 270 3.61 12.92 -10.08
CA ALA A 270 3.87 12.25 -11.36
C ALA A 270 4.13 10.74 -11.20
N ASP A 271 4.92 10.32 -10.20
CA ASP A 271 5.21 8.89 -10.02
C ASP A 271 4.02 8.08 -9.54
N ARG A 272 3.14 8.67 -8.70
CA ARG A 272 1.89 8.01 -8.29
C ARG A 272 0.97 7.85 -9.49
N LEU A 273 0.89 8.88 -10.33
CA LEU A 273 0.11 8.83 -11.57
C LEU A 273 0.67 7.79 -12.55
N ARG A 274 1.99 7.72 -12.75
CA ARG A 274 2.64 6.66 -13.54
C ARG A 274 2.29 5.27 -13.02
N TYR A 275 2.36 5.08 -11.69
CA TYR A 275 2.02 3.81 -11.06
C TYR A 275 0.57 3.40 -11.33
N HIS A 276 -0.40 4.28 -11.07
CA HIS A 276 -1.81 3.98 -11.30
C HIS A 276 -2.11 3.76 -12.78
N ARG A 277 -1.54 4.58 -13.67
CA ARG A 277 -1.67 4.41 -15.12
C ARG A 277 -1.21 3.03 -15.58
N ARG A 278 -0.05 2.56 -15.10
CA ARG A 278 0.47 1.23 -15.45
C ARG A 278 -0.49 0.11 -15.04
N LEU A 279 -1.06 0.19 -13.83
CA LEU A 279 -2.06 -0.77 -13.37
C LEU A 279 -3.30 -0.73 -14.27
N MET A 280 -3.82 0.45 -14.56
CA MET A 280 -5.04 0.59 -15.36
C MET A 280 -4.85 0.12 -16.82
N LEU A 281 -3.70 0.37 -17.43
CA LEU A 281 -3.38 -0.18 -18.76
C LEU A 281 -3.25 -1.70 -18.76
N THR A 282 -2.77 -2.28 -17.65
CA THR A 282 -2.75 -3.73 -17.46
C THR A 282 -4.18 -4.26 -17.36
N ASP A 283 -5.03 -3.62 -16.55
CA ASP A 283 -6.43 -4.01 -16.38
C ASP A 283 -7.25 -3.85 -17.67
N LEU A 284 -6.85 -2.96 -18.58
CA LEU A 284 -7.46 -2.78 -19.91
C LEU A 284 -6.91 -3.77 -20.96
N GLY A 285 -5.93 -4.60 -20.61
CA GLY A 285 -5.30 -5.55 -21.54
C GLY A 285 -4.41 -4.91 -22.61
N ILE A 286 -4.08 -3.62 -22.48
CA ILE A 286 -3.29 -2.87 -23.49
C ILE A 286 -1.81 -3.15 -23.34
N VAL A 287 -1.34 -3.30 -22.09
CA VAL A 287 0.04 -3.68 -21.80
C VAL A 287 -0.02 -5.00 -21.04
N PRO A 288 0.69 -6.05 -21.50
CA PRO A 288 0.76 -7.29 -20.75
C PRO A 288 1.31 -7.00 -19.35
N GLY A 289 0.51 -7.32 -18.34
CA GLY A 289 0.91 -7.13 -16.95
C GLY A 289 2.20 -7.88 -16.66
N LYS A 290 2.99 -7.36 -15.70
CA LYS A 290 4.05 -8.16 -15.08
C LYS A 290 3.39 -9.27 -14.25
N LYS A 291 2.90 -10.33 -14.88
CA LYS A 291 2.57 -11.57 -14.18
C LYS A 291 3.91 -12.12 -13.67
N GLY A 292 4.05 -12.21 -12.34
CA GLY A 292 5.30 -12.52 -11.65
C GLY A 292 5.89 -13.90 -11.91
N ALA A 293 5.31 -14.70 -12.81
CA ALA A 293 5.82 -16.01 -13.23
C ALA A 293 6.56 -15.97 -14.59
N ALA A 294 6.81 -14.78 -15.15
CA ALA A 294 7.52 -14.61 -16.42
C ALA A 294 8.67 -13.59 -16.34
N MET A 295 9.11 -13.21 -15.12
CA MET A 295 10.25 -12.30 -14.94
C MET A 295 11.60 -12.99 -15.13
N ASP A 296 11.66 -14.29 -14.83
CA ASP A 296 12.73 -15.22 -15.17
C ASP A 296 12.93 -15.31 -16.69
N ASN A 297 11.85 -15.44 -17.45
CA ASN A 297 11.93 -15.58 -18.91
C ASN A 297 12.16 -14.26 -19.65
N LYS A 298 11.78 -13.12 -19.05
CA LYS A 298 11.97 -11.80 -19.68
C LYS A 298 13.44 -11.40 -19.74
N PHE A 299 14.21 -11.64 -18.69
CA PHE A 299 15.64 -11.33 -18.69
C PHE A 299 16.37 -12.11 -19.81
N LEU A 300 16.11 -13.42 -19.91
CA LEU A 300 16.63 -14.26 -20.99
C LEU A 300 16.14 -13.80 -22.38
N THR A 301 14.87 -13.44 -22.53
CA THR A 301 14.33 -12.91 -23.79
C THR A 301 15.01 -11.60 -24.19
N ASP A 302 15.22 -10.70 -23.24
CA ASP A 302 15.90 -9.42 -23.46
C ASP A 302 17.38 -9.67 -23.84
N MET A 303 18.06 -10.65 -23.23
CA MET A 303 19.41 -11.09 -23.63
C MET A 303 19.47 -11.60 -25.07
N PHE A 304 18.52 -12.41 -25.52
CA PHE A 304 18.44 -12.84 -26.92
C PHE A 304 18.22 -11.65 -27.87
N GLN A 305 17.42 -10.66 -27.47
CA GLN A 305 17.22 -9.44 -28.26
C GLN A 305 18.48 -8.58 -28.32
N TRP A 306 19.22 -8.45 -27.22
CA TRP A 306 20.50 -7.75 -27.18
C TRP A 306 21.54 -8.40 -28.08
N ASN A 307 21.62 -9.74 -28.06
CA ASN A 307 22.50 -10.50 -28.94
C ASN A 307 22.14 -10.27 -30.43
N LYS A 308 20.84 -10.35 -30.78
CA LYS A 308 20.37 -10.04 -32.15
C LYS A 308 20.70 -8.60 -32.59
N ARG A 309 20.84 -7.67 -31.65
CA ARG A 309 21.20 -6.26 -31.90
C ARG A 309 22.70 -6.00 -31.84
N GLY A 310 23.53 -7.04 -31.74
CA GLY A 310 24.99 -6.94 -31.81
C GLY A 310 25.70 -6.84 -30.46
N LEU A 311 24.99 -6.97 -29.35
CA LEU A 311 25.56 -7.06 -28.01
C LEU A 311 25.70 -8.53 -27.61
N ARG A 312 26.83 -9.14 -27.98
CA ARG A 312 27.08 -10.58 -27.84
C ARG A 312 27.48 -10.90 -26.40
N ILE A 313 26.99 -12.01 -25.87
CA ILE A 313 27.43 -12.52 -24.57
C ILE A 313 28.75 -13.26 -24.78
N ILE A 314 29.80 -12.88 -24.06
CA ILE A 314 31.14 -13.48 -24.17
C ILE A 314 31.55 -14.27 -22.93
N SER A 315 30.96 -13.99 -21.76
CA SER A 315 31.08 -14.84 -20.58
C SER A 315 29.82 -14.79 -19.74
N ALA A 316 29.52 -15.89 -19.04
CA ALA A 316 28.48 -15.95 -18.04
C ALA A 316 28.96 -16.84 -16.88
N GLY A 317 28.80 -16.37 -15.64
CA GLY A 317 29.07 -17.11 -14.42
C GLY A 317 27.82 -17.20 -13.56
N PHE A 318 27.59 -18.36 -12.97
CA PHE A 318 26.42 -18.67 -12.14
C PHE A 318 26.82 -19.25 -10.77
N MET A 319 28.02 -18.89 -10.32
CA MET A 319 28.50 -19.29 -9.00
C MET A 319 27.88 -18.38 -7.95
N ASP A 320 27.55 -18.93 -6.78
CA ASP A 320 27.11 -18.16 -5.62
C ASP A 320 28.12 -17.03 -5.34
N ASP A 321 27.62 -15.79 -5.17
CA ASP A 321 28.39 -14.56 -4.94
C ASP A 321 29.35 -14.13 -6.08
N ALA A 322 29.26 -14.74 -7.27
CA ALA A 322 30.05 -14.37 -8.45
C ALA A 322 29.25 -14.43 -9.76
N GLU A 323 27.93 -14.17 -9.70
CA GLU A 323 27.11 -14.13 -10.90
C GLU A 323 27.49 -12.95 -11.78
N HIS A 324 27.85 -13.23 -13.04
CA HIS A 324 28.21 -12.19 -13.99
C HIS A 324 27.77 -12.55 -15.41
N PHE A 325 27.51 -11.53 -16.20
CA PHE A 325 27.35 -11.63 -17.65
C PHE A 325 28.23 -10.56 -18.29
N THR A 326 29.19 -10.99 -19.10
CA THR A 326 30.03 -10.07 -19.86
C THR A 326 29.52 -10.00 -21.28
N PHE A 327 29.33 -8.78 -21.77
CA PHE A 327 28.87 -8.51 -23.12
C PHE A 327 29.94 -7.78 -23.92
N GLN A 328 29.98 -8.05 -25.21
CA GLN A 328 30.89 -7.39 -26.14
C GLN A 328 30.15 -7.03 -27.43
N THR A 329 30.34 -5.80 -27.88
CA THR A 329 29.91 -5.41 -29.22
C THR A 329 30.90 -5.92 -30.26
N GLU A 330 30.47 -6.07 -31.51
CA GLU A 330 31.38 -6.49 -32.58
C GLU A 330 32.58 -5.56 -32.74
N TRP A 331 32.39 -4.25 -32.52
CA TRP A 331 33.47 -3.26 -32.52
C TRP A 331 34.50 -3.54 -31.41
N MET A 332 34.04 -3.75 -30.18
CA MET A 332 34.91 -4.09 -29.03
C MET A 332 35.70 -5.38 -29.25
N GLY A 333 35.12 -6.36 -29.95
CA GLY A 333 35.79 -7.62 -30.33
C GLY A 333 36.96 -7.40 -31.28
N LYS A 334 36.75 -6.61 -32.34
CA LYS A 334 37.76 -6.34 -33.36
C LYS A 334 38.94 -5.53 -32.82
N THR A 335 38.69 -4.59 -31.90
CA THR A 335 39.74 -3.80 -31.26
C THR A 335 40.60 -4.60 -30.28
N ALA A 336 40.03 -5.63 -29.63
CA ALA A 336 40.78 -6.48 -28.69
C ALA A 336 41.70 -7.49 -29.40
N SER A 337 41.33 -7.95 -30.61
CA SER A 337 42.14 -8.88 -31.41
C SER A 337 43.21 -8.19 -32.27
N GLY A 338 43.16 -6.87 -32.44
CA GLY A 338 44.03 -6.10 -33.35
C GLY A 338 45.35 -5.60 -32.77
N SER A 339 45.68 -5.92 -31.51
CA SER A 339 46.91 -5.46 -30.82
C SER A 339 48.02 -6.52 -30.79
N ARG A 340 48.11 -7.38 -31.80
CA ARG A 340 49.27 -8.28 -32.00
C ARG A 340 49.72 -8.21 -33.45
N HIS A 341 50.43 -7.14 -33.78
CA HIS A 341 51.47 -7.15 -34.82
C HIS A 341 52.70 -6.47 -34.26
#